data_AF-A0A565CPF3-F1
#
_entry.id   AF-A0A565CPF3-F1
#
_cell.length_a   1.000
_cell.length_b   1.000
_cell.length_c   1.000
_cell.angle_alpha   90.00
_cell.angle_beta   90.00
_cell.angle_gamma   90.00
#
_symmetry.space_group_name_H-M   'P 1'
#
loop_
_entity.id
_entity.type
_entity.pdbx_description
1 polymer ?
#
loop_
_entity_poly.entity_id
_entity_poly.type
_entity_poly.pdbx_seq_one_letter_code
_entity_poly.pdbx_strand_id
1 'polypeptide(L)'
;MGRMISMDGSNYHIWKCKMEDLFYVKELNVPVFEEKKPEDKTEDQWKLLHRQVCGLIRQWVDDNVRNHIENETDARSLWKKLEQLFVRKTGNNKMYMIKKLIELRYQERTPMADHLNAFQGLLNKLSDMGL
;
A
#
# COMPACT_ATOMS: atom_id res chain seq x y z
N MET A 1 -9.64 4.90 18.44
CA MET A 1 -9.22 4.28 17.17
C MET A 1 -8.90 5.40 16.18
N GLY A 2 -7.69 5.43 15.62
CA GLY A 2 -7.32 6.41 14.60
C GLY A 2 -8.15 6.21 13.33
N ARG A 3 -8.43 7.30 12.60
CA ARG A 3 -9.20 7.26 11.36
C ARG A 3 -8.54 6.32 10.34
N MET A 4 -9.34 5.51 9.67
CA MET A 4 -8.90 4.70 8.54
C MET A 4 -8.57 5.64 7.36
N ILE A 5 -7.63 5.25 6.50
CA ILE A 5 -7.21 6.03 5.33
C ILE A 5 -7.54 5.27 4.06
N SER A 6 -7.84 5.99 2.98
CA SER A 6 -7.93 5.39 1.65
C SER A 6 -6.55 5.28 1.02
N MET A 7 -6.30 4.21 0.28
CA MET A 7 -5.05 4.01 -0.43
C MET A 7 -5.07 4.68 -1.81
N ASP A 8 -4.19 5.65 -2.02
CA ASP A 8 -4.02 6.39 -3.28
C ASP A 8 -2.84 5.87 -4.13
N GLY A 9 -2.07 4.93 -3.58
CA GLY A 9 -0.91 4.30 -4.19
C GLY A 9 0.44 4.88 -3.78
N SER A 10 0.47 5.96 -3.00
CA SER A 10 1.67 6.52 -2.37
C SER A 10 1.83 6.09 -0.91
N ASN A 11 0.70 5.84 -0.24
CA ASN A 11 0.62 5.56 1.20
C ASN A 11 0.47 4.06 1.54
N TYR A 12 0.85 3.17 0.62
CA TYR A 12 0.62 1.72 0.72
C TYR A 12 1.03 1.12 2.07
N HIS A 13 2.22 1.44 2.58
CA HIS A 13 2.73 0.84 3.83
C HIS A 13 1.88 1.22 5.06
N ILE A 14 1.47 2.48 5.15
CA ILE A 14 0.62 2.97 6.25
C ILE A 14 -0.77 2.37 6.13
N TRP A 15 -1.33 2.34 4.92
CA TRP A 15 -2.61 1.73 4.65
C TRP A 15 -2.62 0.24 5.00
N LYS A 16 -1.59 -0.50 4.55
CA LYS A 16 -1.44 -1.93 4.78
C LYS A 16 -1.48 -2.27 6.28
N CYS A 17 -0.67 -1.57 7.08
CA CYS A 17 -0.63 -1.77 8.54
C CYS A 17 -2.00 -1.52 9.19
N LYS A 18 -2.67 -0.41 8.85
CA LYS A 18 -4.02 -0.11 9.36
C LYS A 18 -5.06 -1.14 8.91
N MET A 19 -4.92 -1.68 7.70
CA MET A 19 -5.84 -2.65 7.14
C MET A 19 -5.66 -4.03 7.78
N GLU A 20 -4.42 -4.44 8.04
CA GLU A 20 -4.10 -5.65 8.81
C GLU A 20 -4.75 -5.59 10.20
N ASP A 21 -4.56 -4.50 10.94
CA ASP A 21 -5.21 -4.27 12.24
C ASP A 21 -6.75 -4.37 12.13
N LEU A 22 -7.32 -3.78 11.09
CA LEU A 22 -8.76 -3.80 10.86
C LEU A 22 -9.29 -5.22 10.61
N PHE A 23 -8.52 -6.06 9.91
CA PHE A 23 -8.91 -7.47 9.72
C PHE A 23 -8.94 -8.22 11.04
N TYR A 24 -7.93 -8.05 11.91
CA TYR A 24 -7.92 -8.70 13.21
C TYR A 24 -9.04 -8.22 14.11
N VAL A 25 -9.27 -6.90 14.18
CA VAL A 25 -10.36 -6.31 14.99
C VAL A 25 -11.75 -6.78 14.54
N LYS A 26 -11.92 -7.08 13.25
CA LYS A 26 -13.18 -7.56 12.69
C LYS A 26 -13.27 -9.09 12.54
N GLU A 27 -12.27 -9.83 12.99
CA GLU A 27 -12.20 -11.30 12.83
C GLU A 27 -12.26 -11.74 11.34
N LEU A 28 -11.71 -10.91 10.47
CA LEU A 28 -11.67 -11.07 9.00
C LEU A 28 -10.27 -11.43 8.48
N ASN A 29 -9.34 -11.78 9.37
CA ASN A 29 -7.94 -12.07 9.06
C ASN A 29 -7.75 -13.42 8.35
N VAL A 30 -8.58 -14.42 8.67
CA VAL A 30 -8.46 -15.80 8.18
C VAL A 30 -8.39 -15.93 6.65
N PRO A 31 -9.32 -15.39 5.84
CA PRO A 31 -9.30 -15.57 4.37
C PRO A 31 -8.11 -14.86 3.70
N VAL A 32 -7.40 -13.98 4.41
CA VAL A 32 -6.21 -13.29 3.91
C VAL A 32 -4.95 -14.06 4.26
N PHE A 33 -4.80 -14.47 5.52
CA PHE A 33 -3.53 -14.95 6.08
C PHE A 33 -3.45 -16.46 6.29
N GLU A 34 -4.57 -17.19 6.29
CA GLU A 34 -4.57 -18.66 6.32
C GLU A 34 -4.63 -19.25 4.90
N GLU A 35 -3.85 -20.31 4.66
CA GLU A 35 -3.78 -20.95 3.34
C GLU A 35 -4.95 -21.90 3.08
N LYS A 36 -5.54 -22.42 4.15
CA LYS A 36 -6.58 -23.43 4.09
C LYS A 36 -7.86 -22.91 4.73
N LYS A 37 -8.98 -23.28 4.14
CA LYS A 37 -10.31 -23.10 4.75
C LYS A 37 -10.34 -23.83 6.09
N PRO A 38 -10.81 -23.19 7.18
CA PRO A 38 -11.06 -23.87 8.45
C PRO A 38 -12.04 -25.05 8.29
N GLU A 39 -11.85 -26.10 9.10
CA GLU A 39 -12.68 -27.32 9.05
C GLU A 39 -14.13 -27.05 9.48
N ASP A 40 -14.32 -26.12 10.42
CA ASP A 40 -15.61 -25.71 10.99
C ASP A 40 -16.46 -24.83 10.05
N LYS A 41 -15.90 -24.38 8.92
CA LYS A 41 -16.61 -23.53 7.94
C LYS A 41 -17.11 -24.33 6.75
N THR A 42 -18.35 -24.08 6.32
CA THR A 42 -18.84 -24.58 5.03
C THR A 42 -18.20 -23.85 3.86
N GLU A 43 -18.31 -24.42 2.67
CA GLU A 43 -17.80 -23.77 1.44
C GLU A 43 -18.49 -22.43 1.16
N ASP A 44 -19.79 -22.32 1.40
CA ASP A 44 -20.53 -21.08 1.18
C ASP A 44 -20.18 -20.01 2.23
N GLN A 45 -19.98 -20.39 3.49
CA GLN A 45 -19.47 -19.49 4.52
C GLN A 45 -18.06 -18.99 4.18
N TRP A 46 -17.21 -19.86 3.63
CA TRP A 46 -15.88 -19.50 3.19
C TRP A 46 -15.91 -18.50 2.03
N LYS A 47 -16.69 -18.79 0.99
CA LYS A 47 -16.88 -17.87 -0.15
C LYS A 47 -17.45 -16.52 0.30
N LEU A 48 -18.42 -16.52 1.21
CA LEU A 48 -18.99 -15.29 1.76
C LEU A 48 -17.92 -14.47 2.51
N LEU A 49 -17.10 -15.13 3.33
CA LEU A 49 -16.02 -14.48 4.08
C LEU A 49 -14.99 -13.84 3.14
N HIS A 50 -14.59 -14.54 2.07
CA HIS A 50 -13.73 -13.97 1.03
C HIS A 50 -14.36 -12.73 0.39
N ARG A 51 -15.65 -12.79 0.03
CA ARG A 51 -16.37 -11.65 -0.55
C ARG A 51 -16.48 -10.47 0.40
N GLN A 52 -16.72 -10.69 1.68
CA GLN A 52 -16.77 -9.65 2.71
C GLN A 52 -15.43 -8.93 2.82
N VAL A 53 -14.33 -9.68 2.87
CA VAL A 53 -13.00 -9.09 2.95
C VAL A 53 -12.63 -8.33 1.69
N CYS A 54 -12.94 -8.87 0.50
CA CYS A 54 -12.75 -8.13 -0.75
C CYS A 54 -13.55 -6.82 -0.78
N GLY A 55 -14.79 -6.84 -0.28
CA GLY A 55 -15.61 -5.64 -0.13
C GLY A 55 -15.00 -4.61 0.82
N LEU A 56 -14.50 -5.08 1.97
CA LEU A 56 -13.86 -4.22 2.97
C LEU A 56 -12.58 -3.58 2.44
N ILE A 57 -11.74 -4.33 1.71
CA ILE A 57 -10.53 -3.76 1.08
C ILE A 57 -10.91 -2.67 0.08
N ARG A 58 -11.89 -2.95 -0.81
CA ARG A 58 -12.34 -1.99 -1.82
C ARG A 58 -12.93 -0.70 -1.24
N GLN A 59 -13.45 -0.75 -0.02
CA GLN A 59 -13.96 0.43 0.67
C GLN A 59 -12.84 1.44 1.02
N TRP A 60 -11.62 0.96 1.22
CA TRP A 60 -10.49 1.77 1.68
C TRP A 60 -9.41 1.96 0.62
N VAL A 61 -9.78 1.91 -0.66
CA VAL A 61 -8.88 2.22 -1.76
C VAL A 61 -9.54 3.22 -2.70
N ASP A 62 -8.73 4.09 -3.30
CA ASP A 62 -9.23 5.05 -4.27
C ASP A 62 -9.54 4.35 -5.61
N ASP A 63 -10.35 4.99 -6.45
CA ASP A 63 -10.83 4.41 -7.71
C ASP A 63 -9.70 3.99 -8.65
N ASN A 64 -8.59 4.73 -8.64
CA ASN A 64 -7.39 4.40 -9.42
C ASN A 64 -6.80 3.03 -9.06
N VAL A 65 -6.84 2.65 -7.77
CA VAL A 65 -6.42 1.34 -7.29
C VAL A 65 -7.53 0.32 -7.52
N ARG A 66 -8.78 0.70 -7.21
CA ARG A 66 -9.94 -0.20 -7.25
C ARG A 66 -10.08 -0.90 -8.59
N ASN A 67 -9.85 -0.19 -9.69
CA ASN A 67 -9.88 -0.73 -11.06
C ASN A 67 -8.96 -1.94 -11.26
N HIS A 68 -7.87 -2.06 -10.50
CA HIS A 68 -6.95 -3.20 -10.59
C HIS A 68 -7.45 -4.45 -9.83
N ILE A 69 -8.39 -4.30 -8.90
CA ILE A 69 -8.84 -5.34 -7.96
C ILE A 69 -10.35 -5.61 -8.01
N GLU A 70 -11.09 -4.95 -8.89
CA GLU A 70 -12.56 -5.02 -8.95
C GLU A 70 -13.10 -6.46 -9.14
N ASN A 71 -12.38 -7.27 -9.92
CA ASN A 71 -12.81 -8.62 -10.30
C ASN A 71 -12.35 -9.70 -9.31
N GLU A 72 -11.51 -9.35 -8.32
CA GLU A 72 -10.96 -10.31 -7.36
C GLU A 72 -12.03 -10.82 -6.38
N THR A 73 -12.31 -12.11 -6.40
CA THR A 73 -13.33 -12.71 -5.54
C THR A 73 -12.71 -13.37 -4.30
N ASP A 74 -11.39 -13.57 -4.34
CA ASP A 74 -10.58 -14.22 -3.33
C ASP A 74 -9.72 -13.20 -2.57
N ALA A 75 -9.88 -13.14 -1.25
CA ALA A 75 -9.26 -12.12 -0.41
C ALA A 75 -7.73 -12.20 -0.41
N ARG A 76 -7.16 -13.41 -0.35
CA ARG A 76 -5.72 -13.65 -0.40
C ARG A 76 -5.13 -13.21 -1.74
N SER A 77 -5.77 -13.57 -2.86
CA SER A 77 -5.34 -13.19 -4.20
C SER A 77 -5.38 -11.67 -4.38
N LEU A 78 -6.45 -11.03 -3.91
CA LEU A 78 -6.58 -9.57 -3.89
C LEU A 78 -5.44 -8.93 -3.10
N TRP A 79 -5.20 -9.39 -1.87
CA TRP A 79 -4.15 -8.88 -0.99
C TRP A 79 -2.76 -9.00 -1.63
N LYS A 80 -2.42 -10.18 -2.17
CA LYS A 80 -1.15 -10.41 -2.86
C LYS A 80 -0.98 -9.53 -4.09
N LYS A 81 -2.06 -9.26 -4.83
CA LYS A 81 -2.03 -8.37 -5.99
C LYS A 81 -1.70 -6.94 -5.60
N LEU A 82 -2.27 -6.44 -4.49
CA LEU A 82 -1.90 -5.13 -3.94
C LEU A 82 -0.44 -5.09 -3.48
N GLU A 83 0.03 -6.13 -2.78
CA GLU A 83 1.45 -6.26 -2.42
C GLU A 83 2.36 -6.18 -3.65
N GLN A 84 2.07 -6.95 -4.70
CA GLN A 84 2.88 -6.95 -5.92
C GLN A 84 2.90 -5.60 -6.64
N LEU A 85 1.74 -4.94 -6.74
CA LEU A 85 1.62 -3.65 -7.42
C LEU A 85 2.39 -2.55 -6.66
N PHE A 86 2.23 -2.48 -5.34
CA PHE A 86 2.68 -1.33 -4.58
C PHE A 86 4.00 -1.54 -3.84
N VAL A 87 4.39 -2.76 -3.47
CA VAL A 87 5.76 -3.01 -2.97
C VAL A 87 6.79 -2.74 -4.08
N ARG A 88 6.51 -3.19 -5.32
CA ARG A 88 7.37 -2.91 -6.48
C ARG A 88 7.41 -1.42 -6.80
N LYS A 89 6.24 -0.75 -6.82
CA LYS A 89 6.15 0.69 -7.11
C LYS A 89 6.87 1.52 -6.06
N THR A 90 6.67 1.23 -4.77
CA THR A 90 7.35 1.94 -3.68
C THR A 90 8.85 1.69 -3.67
N GLY A 91 9.30 0.44 -3.91
CA GLY A 91 10.73 0.12 -4.03
C GLY A 91 11.40 0.87 -5.18
N ASN A 92 10.78 0.87 -6.36
CA ASN A 92 11.29 1.61 -7.53
C ASN A 92 11.29 3.12 -7.31
N ASN A 93 10.25 3.67 -6.67
CA ASN A 93 10.17 5.09 -6.36
C ASN A 93 11.25 5.51 -5.37
N LYS A 94 11.48 4.73 -4.30
CA LYS A 94 12.56 4.97 -3.33
C LYS A 94 13.93 4.97 -4.00
N MET A 95 14.23 3.94 -4.79
CA MET A 95 15.51 3.82 -5.50
C MET A 95 15.73 4.98 -6.47
N TYR A 96 14.69 5.37 -7.22
CA TYR A 96 14.76 6.51 -8.13
C TYR A 96 15.07 7.82 -7.39
N MET A 97 14.49 8.02 -6.20
CA MET A 97 14.72 9.22 -5.39
C MET A 97 16.11 9.24 -4.76
N ILE A 98 16.61 8.09 -4.27
CA ILE A 98 18.00 7.95 -3.81
C ILE A 98 18.97 8.24 -4.96
N LYS A 99 18.71 7.71 -6.16
CA LYS A 99 19.52 7.98 -7.34
C LYS A 99 19.54 9.48 -7.67
N LYS A 100 18.40 10.16 -7.65
CA LYS A 100 18.33 11.62 -7.81
C LYS A 100 19.12 12.38 -6.76
N LEU A 101 19.09 11.92 -5.51
CA LEU A 101 19.85 12.55 -4.42
C LEU A 101 21.36 12.40 -4.64
N ILE A 102 21.82 11.20 -5.01
CA ILE A 102 23.24 10.92 -5.32
C ILE A 102 23.71 11.70 -6.56
N GLU A 103 22.85 11.82 -7.57
CA GLU A 103 23.15 12.53 -8.82
C GLU A 103 22.99 14.06 -8.70
N LEU A 104 22.47 14.58 -7.57
CA LEU A 104 22.26 16.01 -7.37
C LEU A 104 23.61 16.72 -7.25
N ARG A 105 24.03 17.39 -8.33
CA ARG A 105 25.23 18.22 -8.36
C ARG A 105 24.86 19.69 -8.32
N TYR A 106 25.66 20.47 -7.59
CA TYR A 106 25.56 21.92 -7.65
C TYR A 106 25.90 22.41 -9.06
N GLN A 107 25.12 23.38 -9.55
CA GLN A 107 25.35 24.05 -10.82
C GLN A 107 25.83 25.47 -10.48
N GLU A 108 27.07 25.80 -10.81
CA GLU A 108 27.69 27.11 -10.47
C GLU A 108 26.90 28.32 -10.99
N ARG A 109 26.06 28.13 -12.00
CA ARG A 109 25.19 29.16 -12.59
C ARG A 109 23.83 29.30 -11.91
N THR A 110 23.58 28.57 -10.84
CA THR A 110 22.33 28.62 -10.06
C THR A 110 22.60 29.08 -8.64
N PRO A 111 21.70 29.84 -8.00
CA PRO A 111 21.82 30.19 -6.59
C PRO A 111 21.99 28.96 -5.70
N MET A 112 22.89 29.04 -4.72
CA MET A 112 23.09 27.97 -3.73
C MET A 112 21.80 27.61 -2.99
N ALA A 113 20.95 28.60 -2.72
CA ALA A 113 19.66 28.40 -2.09
C ALA A 113 18.76 27.44 -2.89
N ASP A 114 18.77 27.49 -4.21
CA ASP A 114 17.95 26.61 -5.06
C ASP A 114 18.41 25.16 -4.97
N HIS A 115 19.73 24.95 -4.93
CA HIS A 115 20.32 23.63 -4.72
C HIS A 115 19.96 23.06 -3.34
N LEU A 116 20.05 23.87 -2.27
CA LEU A 116 19.66 23.46 -0.92
C LEU A 116 18.16 23.14 -0.83
N ASN A 117 17.31 23.93 -1.48
CA ASN A 117 15.87 23.67 -1.56
C ASN A 117 15.57 22.36 -2.30
N ALA A 118 16.24 22.09 -3.42
CA ALA A 118 16.11 20.84 -4.16
C ALA A 118 16.56 19.63 -3.32
N PHE A 119 17.69 19.77 -2.63
CA PHE A 119 18.21 18.75 -1.71
C PHE A 119 17.23 18.46 -0.57
N GLN A 120 16.76 19.49 0.13
CA GLN A 120 15.78 19.36 1.21
C GLN A 120 14.46 18.74 0.72
N GLY A 121 14.00 19.13 -0.48
CA GLY A 121 12.80 18.57 -1.09
C GLY A 121 12.92 17.07 -1.39
N LEU A 122 14.12 16.58 -1.77
CA LEU A 122 14.36 15.15 -1.93
C LEU A 122 14.39 14.42 -0.59
N LEU A 123 15.02 15.00 0.45
CA LEU A 123 15.04 14.43 1.80
C LEU A 123 13.63 14.30 2.39
N ASN A 124 12.82 15.35 2.29
CA ASN A 124 11.43 15.32 2.79
C ASN A 124 10.62 14.20 2.12
N LYS A 125 10.74 14.06 0.80
CA LYS A 125 10.05 13.00 0.06
C LYS A 125 10.53 11.59 0.42
N LEU A 126 11.82 11.41 0.71
CA LEU A 126 12.36 10.14 1.19
C LEU A 126 11.83 9.82 2.60
N SER A 127 11.77 10.83 3.48
CA SER A 127 11.21 10.71 4.82
C SER A 127 9.73 10.35 4.80
N ASP A 128 8.93 10.97 3.92
CA ASP A 128 7.52 10.63 3.73
C ASP A 128 7.32 9.18 3.24
N MET A 129 8.31 8.63 2.53
CA MET A 129 8.34 7.22 2.11
C MET A 129 8.86 6.27 3.21
N GLY A 130 9.25 6.78 4.38
CA GLY A 130 9.78 6.01 5.51
C GLY A 130 11.23 5.58 5.34
N LEU A 131 12.10 6.49 4.87
CA LEU A 131 13.56 6.36 4.86
C LEU A 131 14.22 7.44 5.74
#